data_AF-A0A674GBZ7-F1
#
_entry.id   AF-A0A674GBZ7-F1
#
_cell.length_a   1.000
_cell.length_b   1.000
_cell.length_c   1.000
_cell.angle_alpha   90.00
_cell.angle_beta   90.00
_cell.angle_gamma   90.00
#
_symmetry.space_group_name_H-M   'P 1'
#
loop_
_entity.id
_entity.type
_entity.pdbx_description
1 polymer ?
#
loop_
_entity_poly.entity_id
_entity_poly.type
_entity_poly.pdbx_seq_one_letter_code
_entity_poly.pdbx_strand_id
1 'polypeptide(L)'
;MPKTRGEGEEREITGRKQHMQEECLEFCLTAQAAIRCAANSVKHSDPNPDPGVNAAEKESQEKEKVLNSLMSGALAGAVAKTAVAPLDRTKIMFQVSSKRFSAKEAYRLIYHTYLNEGFWSLWRGNSATMVRVIPYAAIQFCAHEEYKQILGNYYGFQGKALTPFPRFIAGSLAGTTAAMVTYPLDMVRARMAVTPKEMYSSIVHVFIRISREEGLKTLYRGFTPTILGVIPYAGLSFFTYETLKKVHAEHSGKAQPSPPERLLFGACAGLIGQSASYPLDVVRRRMQTAGVLGHSYSSILLTMQDIVREEGLVRGLYKGLSMNWVKGPIAVGISFTTFDLTQILLRKLQRGPGLQR
;
A
#
# COMPACT_ATOMS: atom_id res chain seq x y z
N MET A 1 -9.21 42.34 32.28
CA MET A 1 -8.23 41.28 31.95
C MET A 1 -8.97 39.98 31.67
N PRO A 2 -8.86 39.42 30.46
CA PRO A 2 -8.71 37.98 30.33
C PRO A 2 -7.73 37.64 29.19
N LYS A 3 -6.52 37.15 29.52
CA LYS A 3 -5.51 36.71 28.52
C LYS A 3 -5.07 35.25 28.68
N THR A 4 -5.65 34.50 29.61
CA THR A 4 -5.08 33.21 30.06
C THR A 4 -5.70 31.95 29.45
N ARG A 5 -6.77 32.05 28.64
CA ARG A 5 -7.45 30.86 28.09
C ARG A 5 -6.92 30.38 26.74
N GLY A 6 -6.38 31.27 25.90
CA GLY A 6 -5.83 30.90 24.58
C GLY A 6 -4.42 30.30 24.61
N GLU A 7 -3.59 30.73 25.57
CA GLU A 7 -2.20 30.26 25.68
C GLU A 7 -2.09 28.79 26.16
N GLY A 8 -3.10 28.30 26.90
CA GLY A 8 -3.16 26.91 27.35
C GLY A 8 -3.46 25.93 26.20
N GLU A 9 -4.40 26.29 25.32
CA GLU A 9 -4.83 25.47 24.18
C GLU A 9 -3.73 25.42 23.09
N GLU A 10 -3.01 26.52 22.90
CA GLU A 10 -1.88 26.59 21.95
C GLU A 10 -0.65 25.79 22.45
N ARG A 11 -0.41 25.74 23.77
CA ARG A 11 0.61 24.87 24.38
C ARG A 11 0.22 23.40 24.32
N GLU A 12 -1.04 23.05 24.49
CA GLU A 12 -1.52 21.65 24.41
C GLU A 12 -1.46 21.12 22.97
N ILE A 13 -1.83 21.93 21.97
CA ILE A 13 -1.69 21.58 20.54
C ILE A 13 -0.21 21.46 20.15
N THR A 14 0.67 22.30 20.69
CA THR A 14 2.11 22.24 20.44
C THR A 14 2.74 20.99 21.10
N GLY A 15 2.32 20.65 22.33
CA GLY A 15 2.72 19.43 23.02
C GLY A 15 2.27 18.16 22.30
N ARG A 16 1.03 18.13 21.78
CA ARG A 16 0.53 16.98 20.99
C ARG A 16 1.24 16.86 19.63
N LYS A 17 1.68 17.97 19.04
CA LYS A 17 2.53 17.99 17.83
C LYS A 17 3.97 17.54 18.11
N GLN A 18 4.51 17.84 19.29
CA GLN A 18 5.83 17.39 19.73
C GLN A 18 5.83 15.90 20.08
N HIS A 19 4.82 15.42 20.81
CA HIS A 19 4.68 14.00 21.14
C HIS A 19 4.52 13.12 19.88
N MET A 20 3.71 13.55 18.91
CA MET A 20 3.60 12.87 17.61
C MET A 20 4.88 12.97 16.76
N GLN A 21 5.70 14.01 16.95
CA GLN A 21 7.03 14.12 16.33
C GLN A 21 8.05 13.20 16.99
N GLU A 22 8.00 13.02 18.32
CA GLU A 22 8.85 12.10 19.07
C GLU A 22 8.50 10.64 18.78
N GLU A 23 7.22 10.28 18.69
CA GLU A 23 6.80 8.96 18.22
C GLU A 23 7.28 8.72 16.78
N CYS A 24 7.10 9.69 15.86
CA CYS A 24 7.64 9.59 14.51
C CYS A 24 9.17 9.47 14.47
N LEU A 25 9.88 10.06 15.45
CA LEU A 25 11.33 10.01 15.56
C LEU A 25 11.80 8.66 16.12
N GLU A 26 11.13 8.09 17.13
CA GLU A 26 11.36 6.72 17.61
C GLU A 26 11.07 5.69 16.53
N PHE A 27 9.98 5.87 15.79
CA PHE A 27 9.67 5.02 14.64
C PHE A 27 10.71 5.20 13.51
N CYS A 28 11.24 6.40 13.28
CA CYS A 28 12.37 6.62 12.34
C CYS A 28 13.68 5.97 12.81
N LEU A 29 13.96 5.96 14.12
CA LEU A 29 15.12 5.27 14.70
C LEU A 29 14.97 3.74 14.56
N THR A 30 13.75 3.24 14.76
CA THR A 30 13.38 1.83 14.51
C THR A 30 13.53 1.47 13.03
N ALA A 31 13.14 2.38 12.13
CA ALA A 31 13.37 2.24 10.69
C ALA A 31 14.86 2.28 10.31
N GLN A 32 15.67 3.13 10.94
CA GLN A 32 17.12 3.14 10.73
C GLN A 32 17.79 1.86 11.23
N ALA A 33 17.32 1.30 12.34
CA ALA A 33 17.74 -0.02 12.82
C ALA A 33 17.34 -1.13 11.83
N ALA A 34 16.13 -1.09 11.28
CA ALA A 34 15.67 -2.02 10.24
C ALA A 34 16.46 -1.89 8.92
N ILE A 35 16.83 -0.68 8.51
CA ILE A 35 17.67 -0.43 7.32
C ILE A 35 19.11 -0.93 7.56
N ARG A 36 19.69 -0.70 8.75
CA ARG A 36 21.01 -1.26 9.11
C ARG A 36 20.96 -2.78 9.19
N CYS A 37 19.87 -3.36 9.68
CA CYS A 37 19.69 -4.81 9.72
C CYS A 37 19.53 -5.40 8.31
N ALA A 38 18.78 -4.76 7.42
CA ALA A 38 18.70 -5.15 6.01
C ALA A 38 20.07 -5.15 5.31
N ALA A 39 20.96 -4.21 5.66
CA ALA A 39 22.34 -4.17 5.17
C ALA A 39 23.24 -5.28 5.78
N ASN A 40 22.92 -5.77 6.98
CA ASN A 40 23.68 -6.82 7.67
C ASN A 40 23.16 -8.24 7.40
N SER A 41 21.86 -8.41 7.09
CA SER A 41 21.24 -9.72 6.81
C SER A 41 21.75 -10.33 5.49
N VAL A 42 22.30 -9.53 4.58
CA VAL A 42 23.02 -10.00 3.38
C VAL A 42 24.37 -10.67 3.72
N LYS A 43 24.89 -10.53 4.95
CA LYS A 43 26.24 -10.98 5.32
C LYS A 43 26.32 -12.26 6.16
N HIS A 44 25.22 -12.78 6.69
CA HIS A 44 25.23 -14.05 7.42
C HIS A 44 24.26 -15.05 6.81
N SER A 45 24.78 -15.82 5.86
CA SER A 45 24.23 -17.12 5.48
C SER A 45 25.40 -18.09 5.51
N ASP A 46 25.80 -18.49 6.71
CA ASP A 46 26.83 -19.51 6.89
C ASP A 46 26.23 -20.90 6.64
N PRO A 47 26.86 -21.76 5.83
CA PRO A 47 26.37 -23.12 5.59
C PRO A 47 27.07 -24.19 6.46
N ASN A 48 26.33 -25.29 6.66
CA ASN A 48 26.75 -26.69 6.87
C ASN A 48 26.89 -27.26 8.32
N PRO A 49 26.70 -28.59 8.55
CA PRO A 49 27.07 -29.72 7.66
C PRO A 49 26.00 -30.79 7.28
N ASP A 50 26.25 -31.33 6.07
CA ASP A 50 25.95 -32.62 5.40
C ASP A 50 24.52 -33.18 5.27
N PRO A 51 23.95 -33.10 4.05
CA PRO A 51 22.95 -34.03 3.54
C PRO A 51 23.55 -34.95 2.45
N GLY A 52 23.25 -36.25 2.51
CA GLY A 52 23.51 -37.17 1.39
C GLY A 52 22.87 -36.68 0.08
N VAL A 53 23.41 -37.12 -1.06
CA VAL A 53 23.13 -36.64 -2.43
C VAL A 53 21.62 -36.37 -2.72
N ASN A 54 20.71 -37.18 -2.20
CA ASN A 54 19.25 -37.01 -2.38
C ASN A 54 18.62 -35.81 -1.63
N ALA A 55 19.23 -35.35 -0.54
CA ALA A 55 18.73 -34.23 0.26
C ALA A 55 19.26 -32.89 -0.27
N ALA A 56 20.49 -32.84 -0.79
CA ALA A 56 21.01 -31.66 -1.50
C ALA A 56 20.21 -31.36 -2.79
N GLU A 57 19.83 -32.39 -3.55
CA GLU A 57 18.99 -32.24 -4.74
C GLU A 57 17.57 -31.76 -4.40
N LYS A 58 16.96 -32.29 -3.34
CA LYS A 58 15.65 -31.82 -2.85
C LYS A 58 15.70 -30.37 -2.38
N GLU A 59 16.73 -29.99 -1.64
CA GLU A 59 16.93 -28.62 -1.16
C GLU A 59 17.12 -27.64 -2.32
N SER A 60 17.89 -28.02 -3.34
CA SER A 60 18.07 -27.22 -4.56
C SER A 60 16.75 -27.04 -5.32
N GLN A 61 15.97 -28.12 -5.49
CA GLN A 61 14.65 -28.06 -6.14
C GLN A 61 13.64 -27.21 -5.34
N GLU A 62 13.73 -27.22 -4.01
CA GLU A 62 12.85 -26.43 -3.15
C GLU A 62 13.20 -24.94 -3.21
N LYS A 63 14.49 -24.58 -3.14
CA LYS A 63 14.98 -23.20 -3.34
C LYS A 63 14.55 -22.66 -4.70
N GLU A 64 14.66 -23.48 -5.74
CA GLU A 64 14.25 -23.12 -7.09
C GLU A 64 12.74 -22.89 -7.22
N LYS A 65 11.91 -23.75 -6.60
CA LYS A 65 10.43 -23.56 -6.56
C LYS A 65 10.05 -22.28 -5.82
N VAL A 66 10.69 -21.98 -4.70
CA VAL A 66 10.46 -20.75 -3.93
C VAL A 66 10.85 -19.53 -4.75
N LEU A 67 12.04 -19.54 -5.36
CA LEU A 67 12.53 -18.46 -6.22
C LEU A 67 11.60 -18.21 -7.41
N ASN A 68 11.18 -19.27 -8.11
CA ASN A 68 10.23 -19.17 -9.22
C ASN A 68 8.89 -18.57 -8.80
N SER A 69 8.38 -18.97 -7.63
CA SER A 69 7.13 -18.45 -7.09
C SER A 69 7.26 -16.97 -6.72
N LEU A 70 8.38 -16.57 -6.13
CA LEU A 70 8.69 -15.16 -5.82
C LEU A 70 8.80 -14.31 -7.08
N MET A 71 9.55 -14.77 -8.09
CA MET A 71 9.70 -14.07 -9.36
C MET A 71 8.37 -13.96 -10.12
N SER A 72 7.60 -15.04 -10.16
CA SER A 72 6.27 -15.06 -10.80
C SER A 72 5.31 -14.10 -10.08
N GLY A 73 5.32 -14.06 -8.75
CA GLY A 73 4.51 -13.14 -7.95
C GLY A 73 4.92 -11.68 -8.15
N ALA A 74 6.22 -11.39 -8.17
CA ALA A 74 6.74 -10.04 -8.40
C ALA A 74 6.39 -9.52 -9.80
N LEU A 75 6.58 -10.35 -10.84
CA LEU A 75 6.23 -10.00 -12.21
C LEU A 75 4.72 -9.84 -12.38
N ALA A 76 3.92 -10.75 -11.81
CA ALA A 76 2.47 -10.65 -11.81
C ALA A 76 1.97 -9.35 -11.18
N GLY A 77 2.51 -8.99 -10.00
CA GLY A 77 2.20 -7.72 -9.34
C GLY A 77 2.60 -6.51 -10.18
N ALA A 78 3.79 -6.53 -10.78
CA ALA A 78 4.31 -5.46 -11.63
C ALA A 78 3.43 -5.21 -12.87
N VAL A 79 3.07 -6.29 -13.58
CA VAL A 79 2.22 -6.24 -14.78
C VAL A 79 0.81 -5.79 -14.40
N ALA A 80 0.22 -6.35 -13.34
CA ALA A 80 -1.10 -5.95 -12.87
C ALA A 80 -1.16 -4.46 -12.50
N LYS A 81 -0.17 -3.95 -11.74
CA LYS A 81 -0.10 -2.53 -11.38
C LYS A 81 0.08 -1.62 -12.60
N THR A 82 0.90 -2.03 -13.55
CA THR A 82 1.13 -1.28 -14.78
C THR A 82 -0.13 -1.26 -15.64
N ALA A 83 -0.87 -2.37 -15.75
CA ALA A 83 -2.10 -2.42 -16.53
C ALA A 83 -3.20 -1.49 -15.97
N VAL A 84 -3.34 -1.39 -14.64
CA VAL A 84 -4.34 -0.53 -14.00
C VAL A 84 -3.86 0.91 -13.75
N ALA A 85 -2.61 1.24 -14.07
CA ALA A 85 -2.02 2.54 -13.79
C ALA A 85 -2.79 3.73 -14.40
N PRO A 86 -3.32 3.67 -15.63
CA PRO A 86 -4.16 4.75 -16.18
C PRO A 86 -5.42 5.02 -15.35
N LEU A 87 -6.07 3.97 -14.85
CA LEU A 87 -7.25 4.10 -13.99
C LEU A 87 -6.87 4.65 -12.61
N ASP A 88 -5.71 4.25 -12.08
CA ASP A 88 -5.16 4.81 -10.85
C ASP A 88 -4.84 6.30 -10.97
N ARG A 89 -4.22 6.74 -12.07
CA ARG A 89 -3.96 8.17 -12.34
C ARG A 89 -5.27 8.94 -12.43
N THR A 90 -6.22 8.45 -13.22
CA THR A 90 -7.55 9.06 -13.40
C THR A 90 -8.26 9.19 -12.05
N LYS A 91 -8.27 8.13 -11.21
CA LYS A 91 -8.83 8.17 -9.86
C LYS A 91 -8.22 9.30 -9.03
N ILE A 92 -6.88 9.38 -8.99
CA ILE A 92 -6.18 10.41 -8.20
C ILE A 92 -6.57 11.81 -8.69
N MET A 93 -6.58 12.05 -10.00
CA MET A 93 -6.96 13.36 -10.57
C MET A 93 -8.39 13.78 -10.18
N PHE A 94 -9.35 12.84 -10.18
CA PHE A 94 -10.70 13.15 -9.70
C PHE A 94 -10.74 13.36 -8.18
N GLN A 95 -10.08 12.54 -7.38
CA GLN A 95 -10.11 12.66 -5.91
C GLN A 95 -9.63 14.03 -5.40
N VAL A 96 -8.70 14.65 -6.13
CA VAL A 96 -8.14 15.97 -5.78
C VAL A 96 -8.85 17.13 -6.48
N SER A 97 -9.54 16.87 -7.60
CA SER A 97 -10.26 17.90 -8.34
C SER A 97 -11.64 18.14 -7.76
N SER A 98 -12.12 19.37 -7.81
CA SER A 98 -13.51 19.72 -7.49
C SER A 98 -14.53 19.21 -8.51
N LYS A 99 -14.08 18.81 -9.71
CA LYS A 99 -14.95 18.28 -10.79
C LYS A 99 -15.72 17.04 -10.35
N ARG A 100 -17.00 16.97 -10.74
CA ARG A 100 -17.87 15.82 -10.46
C ARG A 100 -17.33 14.57 -11.15
N PHE A 101 -17.37 13.44 -10.43
CA PHE A 101 -17.01 12.16 -11.02
C PHE A 101 -18.21 11.57 -11.77
N SER A 102 -17.97 11.20 -13.02
CA SER A 102 -18.89 10.43 -13.87
C SER A 102 -18.05 9.64 -14.88
N ALA A 103 -18.57 8.51 -15.34
CA ALA A 103 -17.85 7.64 -16.28
C ALA A 103 -17.54 8.37 -17.60
N LYS A 104 -18.46 9.21 -18.09
CA LYS A 104 -18.26 10.01 -19.30
C LYS A 104 -17.13 11.03 -19.12
N GLU A 105 -17.07 11.68 -17.96
CA GLU A 105 -16.04 12.64 -17.61
C GLU A 105 -14.69 11.96 -17.38
N ALA A 106 -14.68 10.76 -16.81
CA ALA A 106 -13.47 9.95 -16.68
C ALA A 106 -12.90 9.54 -18.05
N TYR A 107 -13.75 9.08 -18.96
CA TYR A 107 -13.37 8.81 -20.33
C TYR A 107 -12.87 10.08 -21.03
N ARG A 108 -13.58 11.20 -20.88
CA ARG A 108 -13.16 12.50 -21.45
C ARG A 108 -11.81 12.94 -20.92
N LEU A 109 -11.53 12.75 -19.63
CA LEU A 109 -10.24 13.06 -19.03
C LEU A 109 -9.13 12.21 -19.65
N ILE A 110 -9.34 10.89 -19.74
CA ILE A 110 -8.37 9.96 -20.35
C ILE A 110 -8.11 10.34 -21.81
N TYR A 111 -9.17 10.58 -22.58
CA TYR A 111 -9.08 10.94 -24.00
C TYR A 111 -8.38 12.28 -24.21
N HIS A 112 -8.71 13.29 -23.41
CA HIS A 112 -8.07 14.61 -23.46
C HIS A 112 -6.59 14.54 -23.07
N THR A 113 -6.26 13.74 -22.05
CA THR A 113 -4.88 13.50 -21.61
C THR A 113 -4.09 12.77 -22.70
N TYR A 114 -4.69 11.77 -23.36
CA TYR A 114 -4.09 11.07 -24.48
C TYR A 114 -3.75 11.99 -25.65
N LEU A 115 -4.67 12.89 -26.03
CA LEU A 115 -4.46 13.81 -27.14
C LEU A 115 -3.47 14.94 -26.83
N ASN A 116 -3.50 15.50 -25.63
CA ASN A 116 -2.71 16.70 -25.29
C ASN A 116 -1.34 16.38 -24.67
N GLU A 117 -1.25 15.36 -23.82
CA GLU A 117 -0.02 14.97 -23.13
C GLU A 117 0.65 13.73 -23.75
N GLY A 118 -0.05 13.05 -24.67
CA GLY A 118 0.40 11.83 -25.34
C GLY A 118 0.09 10.54 -24.57
N PHE A 119 0.25 9.40 -25.24
CA PHE A 119 -0.11 8.07 -24.70
C PHE A 119 0.56 7.72 -23.36
N TRP A 120 1.88 7.93 -23.26
CA TRP A 120 2.66 7.57 -22.07
C TRP A 120 2.34 8.40 -20.83
N SER A 121 1.68 9.55 -21.00
CA SER A 121 1.27 10.38 -19.88
C SER A 121 0.30 9.63 -18.96
N LEU A 122 -0.56 8.74 -19.46
CA LEU A 122 -1.53 8.00 -18.66
C LEU A 122 -0.87 7.18 -17.53
N TRP A 123 0.38 6.77 -17.70
CA TRP A 123 1.19 6.05 -16.71
C TRP A 123 2.01 6.95 -15.79
N ARG A 124 1.80 8.27 -15.82
CA ARG A 124 2.55 9.21 -15.00
C ARG A 124 2.35 8.94 -13.51
N GLY A 125 3.48 8.77 -12.81
CA GLY A 125 3.52 8.33 -11.41
C GLY A 125 3.60 6.82 -11.22
N ASN A 126 3.40 5.99 -12.26
CA ASN A 126 3.55 4.53 -12.14
C ASN A 126 4.98 4.12 -11.79
N SER A 127 5.98 4.85 -12.29
CA SER A 127 7.39 4.61 -11.95
C SER A 127 7.65 4.70 -10.45
N ALA A 128 7.03 5.65 -9.74
CA ALA A 128 7.13 5.75 -8.28
C ALA A 128 6.48 4.55 -7.57
N THR A 129 5.37 4.02 -8.11
CA THR A 129 4.76 2.77 -7.62
C THR A 129 5.72 1.60 -7.79
N MET A 130 6.36 1.47 -8.96
CA MET A 130 7.28 0.38 -9.26
C MET A 130 8.54 0.43 -8.40
N VAL A 131 9.15 1.61 -8.27
CA VAL A 131 10.32 1.82 -7.40
C VAL A 131 10.01 1.48 -5.95
N ARG A 132 8.77 1.69 -5.49
CA ARG A 132 8.36 1.36 -4.11
C ARG A 132 8.25 -0.13 -3.82
N VAL A 133 7.95 -0.98 -4.82
CA VAL A 133 7.66 -2.41 -4.58
C VAL A 133 8.81 -3.11 -3.86
N ILE A 134 10.04 -2.93 -4.35
CA ILE A 134 11.21 -3.63 -3.83
C ILE A 134 11.58 -3.15 -2.41
N PRO A 135 11.75 -1.84 -2.14
CA PRO A 135 12.04 -1.35 -0.79
C PRO A 135 10.95 -1.71 0.21
N TYR A 136 9.67 -1.64 -0.18
CA TYR A 136 8.57 -1.99 0.71
C TYR A 136 8.66 -3.45 1.15
N ALA A 137 8.83 -4.37 0.20
CA ALA A 137 8.97 -5.80 0.50
C ALA A 137 10.20 -6.07 1.37
N ALA A 138 11.37 -5.53 1.00
CA ALA A 138 12.62 -5.73 1.74
C ALA A 138 12.51 -5.27 3.19
N ILE A 139 12.00 -4.06 3.43
CA ILE A 139 11.83 -3.51 4.78
C ILE A 139 10.78 -4.31 5.55
N GLN A 140 9.67 -4.69 4.91
CA GLN A 140 8.63 -5.49 5.56
C GLN A 140 9.18 -6.84 6.02
N PHE A 141 9.94 -7.56 5.18
CA PHE A 141 10.54 -8.84 5.57
C PHE A 141 11.56 -8.69 6.69
N CYS A 142 12.48 -7.73 6.58
CA CYS A 142 13.49 -7.49 7.62
C CYS A 142 12.84 -7.11 8.96
N ALA A 143 11.91 -6.16 8.94
CA ALA A 143 11.18 -5.75 10.14
C ALA A 143 10.34 -6.91 10.72
N HIS A 144 9.78 -7.76 9.88
CA HIS A 144 9.01 -8.91 10.34
C HIS A 144 9.86 -9.90 11.12
N GLU A 145 11.04 -10.26 10.63
CA GLU A 145 11.95 -11.17 11.35
C GLU A 145 12.43 -10.56 12.67
N GLU A 146 12.74 -9.26 12.70
CA GLU A 146 13.09 -8.55 13.95
C GLU A 146 11.95 -8.57 14.97
N TYR A 147 10.75 -8.14 14.59
CA TYR A 147 9.61 -8.14 15.50
C TYR A 147 9.25 -9.54 15.98
N LYS A 148 9.37 -10.54 15.11
CA LYS A 148 9.15 -11.95 15.45
C LYS A 148 10.17 -12.46 16.47
N GLN A 149 11.44 -12.09 16.35
CA GLN A 149 12.48 -12.43 17.33
C GLN A 149 12.22 -11.73 18.67
N ILE A 150 11.93 -10.42 18.65
CA ILE A 150 11.62 -9.64 19.86
C ILE A 150 10.41 -10.22 20.60
N LEU A 151 9.31 -10.47 19.90
CA LEU A 151 8.11 -11.08 20.48
C LEU A 151 8.34 -12.53 20.91
N GLY A 152 9.12 -13.30 20.15
CA GLY A 152 9.50 -14.67 20.51
C GLY A 152 10.28 -14.73 21.83
N ASN A 153 11.24 -13.83 22.01
CA ASN A 153 11.99 -13.71 23.26
C ASN A 153 11.11 -13.26 24.43
N TYR A 154 10.23 -12.27 24.20
CA TYR A 154 9.32 -11.75 25.23
C TYR A 154 8.33 -12.81 25.74
N TYR A 155 7.79 -13.63 24.83
CA TYR A 155 6.82 -14.69 25.17
C TYR A 155 7.46 -16.05 25.46
N GLY A 156 8.80 -16.16 25.47
CA GLY A 156 9.52 -17.42 25.76
C GLY A 156 9.44 -18.49 24.65
N PHE A 157 9.07 -18.11 23.43
CA PHE A 157 9.01 -19.00 22.26
C PHE A 157 10.33 -18.98 21.47
N GLN A 158 11.46 -19.29 22.12
CA GLN A 158 12.73 -19.44 21.42
C GLN A 158 12.67 -20.66 20.48
N GLY A 159 12.70 -20.41 19.17
CA GLY A 159 12.74 -21.45 18.13
C GLY A 159 11.39 -22.13 17.79
N LYS A 160 10.28 -21.74 18.44
CA LYS A 160 8.93 -22.23 18.09
C LYS A 160 8.13 -21.17 17.35
N ALA A 161 7.26 -21.62 16.44
CA ALA A 161 6.34 -20.75 15.71
C ALA A 161 5.48 -19.91 16.69
N LEU A 162 5.54 -18.57 16.58
CA LEU A 162 4.76 -17.66 17.44
C LEU A 162 3.27 -18.00 17.35
N THR A 163 2.56 -17.83 18.47
CA THR A 163 1.10 -17.94 18.51
C THR A 163 0.43 -16.93 17.56
N PRO A 164 -0.83 -17.15 17.14
CA PRO A 164 -1.48 -16.33 16.11
C PRO A 164 -1.49 -14.83 16.41
N PHE A 165 -1.67 -14.45 17.69
CA PHE A 165 -1.77 -13.05 18.09
C PHE A 165 -0.43 -12.29 18.03
N PRO A 166 0.68 -12.75 18.66
CA PRO A 166 2.00 -12.15 18.46
C PRO A 166 2.46 -12.14 17.00
N ARG A 167 2.15 -13.17 16.22
CA ARG A 167 2.46 -13.20 14.77
C ARG A 167 1.72 -12.09 14.02
N PHE A 168 0.45 -11.86 14.34
CA PHE A 168 -0.33 -10.77 13.78
C PHE A 168 0.25 -9.39 14.13
N ILE A 169 0.68 -9.20 15.39
CA ILE A 169 1.36 -7.97 15.82
C ILE A 169 2.66 -7.77 15.03
N ALA A 170 3.52 -8.79 14.96
CA ALA A 170 4.77 -8.73 14.21
C ALA A 170 4.54 -8.37 12.74
N GLY A 171 3.53 -8.96 12.10
CA GLY A 171 3.16 -8.64 10.71
C GLY A 171 2.63 -7.22 10.55
N SER A 172 1.79 -6.75 11.47
CA SER A 172 1.19 -5.41 11.44
C SER A 172 2.23 -4.30 11.66
N LEU A 173 3.14 -4.50 12.61
CA LEU A 173 4.25 -3.57 12.88
C LEU A 173 5.23 -3.53 11.71
N ALA A 174 5.55 -4.69 11.12
CA ALA A 174 6.41 -4.76 9.94
C ALA A 174 5.80 -4.02 8.74
N GLY A 175 4.52 -4.25 8.46
CA GLY A 175 3.81 -3.57 7.36
C GLY A 175 3.70 -2.06 7.57
N THR A 176 3.47 -1.62 8.82
CA THR A 176 3.42 -0.19 9.19
C THR A 176 4.79 0.46 9.04
N THR A 177 5.84 -0.20 9.50
CA THR A 177 7.24 0.27 9.36
C THR A 177 7.62 0.41 7.89
N ALA A 178 7.35 -0.60 7.08
CA ALA A 178 7.58 -0.54 5.64
C ALA A 178 6.77 0.59 4.96
N ALA A 179 5.51 0.77 5.36
CA ALA A 179 4.66 1.84 4.82
C ALA A 179 5.18 3.24 5.18
N MET A 180 5.67 3.42 6.41
CA MET A 180 6.24 4.67 6.89
C MET A 180 7.54 5.02 6.16
N VAL A 181 8.48 4.07 6.06
CA VAL A 181 9.77 4.32 5.38
C VAL A 181 9.58 4.60 3.90
N THR A 182 8.65 3.91 3.25
CA THR A 182 8.37 4.10 1.82
C THR A 182 7.30 5.16 1.54
N TYR A 183 6.82 5.87 2.56
CA TYR A 183 5.77 6.88 2.40
C TYR A 183 6.17 8.05 1.47
N PRO A 184 7.43 8.55 1.46
CA PRO A 184 7.84 9.58 0.51
C PRO A 184 7.59 9.20 -0.95
N LEU A 185 7.66 7.92 -1.31
CA LEU A 185 7.35 7.45 -2.67
C LEU A 185 5.84 7.52 -2.97
N ASP A 186 4.97 7.31 -1.98
CA ASP A 186 3.53 7.53 -2.13
C ASP A 186 3.19 9.01 -2.36
N MET A 187 3.90 9.91 -1.66
CA MET A 187 3.78 11.35 -1.84
C MET A 187 4.20 11.76 -3.26
N VAL A 188 5.39 11.33 -3.70
CA VAL A 188 5.90 11.62 -5.03
C VAL A 188 4.96 11.08 -6.11
N ARG A 189 4.45 9.85 -5.95
CA ARG A 189 3.45 9.27 -6.84
C ARG A 189 2.22 10.17 -6.98
N ALA A 190 1.66 10.63 -5.86
CA ALA A 190 0.46 11.47 -5.86
C ALA A 190 0.69 12.80 -6.57
N ARG A 191 1.83 13.48 -6.29
CA ARG A 191 2.21 14.74 -6.93
C ARG A 191 2.46 14.58 -8.42
N MET A 192 3.15 13.53 -8.84
CA MET A 192 3.39 13.26 -10.26
C MET A 192 2.10 12.97 -11.01
N ALA A 193 1.14 12.25 -10.41
CA ALA A 193 -0.12 11.89 -11.08
C ALA A 193 -0.98 13.12 -11.45
N VAL A 194 -0.90 14.19 -10.67
CA VAL A 194 -1.74 15.40 -10.81
C VAL A 194 -1.03 16.58 -11.48
N THR A 195 0.27 16.45 -11.75
CA THR A 195 1.09 17.50 -12.36
C THR A 195 1.50 17.11 -13.76
N PRO A 196 1.73 18.08 -14.66
CA PRO A 196 2.24 17.81 -15.99
C PRO A 196 3.77 17.58 -15.95
N LYS A 197 4.36 17.07 -17.03
CA LYS A 197 5.77 16.62 -17.06
C LYS A 197 6.77 17.76 -16.90
N GLU A 198 6.39 18.95 -17.33
CA GLU A 198 7.19 20.17 -17.36
C GLU A 198 7.45 20.67 -15.93
N MET A 199 6.50 20.49 -15.02
CA MET A 199 6.65 20.86 -13.61
C MET A 199 7.55 19.88 -12.84
N TYR A 200 7.47 18.59 -13.17
CA TYR A 200 8.15 17.51 -12.47
C TYR A 200 8.66 16.45 -13.45
N SER A 201 9.94 16.52 -13.80
CA SER A 201 10.56 15.64 -14.79
C SER A 201 10.90 14.24 -14.25
N SER A 202 11.27 14.11 -12.98
CA SER A 202 11.72 12.84 -12.38
C SER A 202 11.30 12.69 -10.91
N ILE A 203 11.32 11.46 -10.40
CA ILE A 203 11.03 11.14 -8.99
C ILE A 203 11.96 11.93 -8.06
N VAL A 204 13.26 11.97 -8.40
CA VAL A 204 14.28 12.69 -7.64
C VAL A 204 14.02 14.20 -7.67
N HIS A 205 13.64 14.74 -8.83
CA HIS A 205 13.31 16.15 -8.94
C HIS A 205 12.10 16.51 -8.06
N VAL A 206 11.05 15.69 -8.04
CA VAL A 206 9.89 15.88 -7.16
C VAL A 206 10.32 15.86 -5.69
N PHE A 207 11.11 14.87 -5.30
CA PHE A 207 11.59 14.73 -3.93
C PHE A 207 12.43 15.93 -3.47
N ILE A 208 13.40 16.36 -4.29
CA ILE A 208 14.26 17.50 -3.99
C ILE A 208 13.43 18.78 -3.88
N ARG A 209 12.50 19.00 -4.82
CA ARG A 209 11.66 20.19 -4.84
C ARG A 209 10.76 20.28 -3.61
N ILE A 210 10.05 19.20 -3.27
CA ILE A 210 9.23 19.15 -2.04
C ILE A 210 10.10 19.43 -0.81
N SER A 211 11.29 18.80 -0.74
CA SER A 211 12.18 18.95 0.42
C SER A 211 12.71 20.37 0.58
N ARG A 212 13.02 21.05 -0.53
CA ARG A 212 13.57 22.42 -0.53
C ARG A 212 12.49 23.50 -0.38
N GLU A 213 11.36 23.36 -1.06
CA GLU A 213 10.30 24.39 -1.12
C GLU A 213 9.25 24.23 -0.01
N GLU A 214 8.83 22.99 0.29
CA GLU A 214 7.75 22.70 1.24
C GLU A 214 8.24 22.06 2.56
N GLY A 215 9.52 21.69 2.64
CA GLY A 215 10.16 21.05 3.78
C GLY A 215 9.94 19.52 3.89
N LEU A 216 10.83 18.84 4.60
CA LEU A 216 10.82 17.37 4.73
C LEU A 216 9.54 16.81 5.37
N LYS A 217 8.92 17.54 6.30
CA LYS A 217 7.65 17.13 6.94
C LYS A 217 6.52 16.96 5.92
N THR A 218 6.57 17.70 4.80
CA THR A 218 5.57 17.59 3.74
C THR A 218 5.59 16.22 3.07
N LEU A 219 6.74 15.52 3.00
CA LEU A 219 6.80 14.17 2.43
C LEU A 219 5.90 13.18 3.16
N TYR A 220 5.54 13.46 4.42
CA TYR A 220 4.69 12.63 5.28
C TYR A 220 3.25 13.17 5.43
N ARG A 221 2.88 14.25 4.73
CA ARG A 221 1.49 14.74 4.75
C ARG A 221 0.54 13.69 4.18
N GLY A 222 -0.51 13.40 4.93
CA GLY A 222 -1.46 12.34 4.61
C GLY A 222 -1.09 10.96 5.17
N PHE A 223 0.01 10.82 5.91
CA PHE A 223 0.34 9.54 6.56
C PHE A 223 -0.68 9.19 7.65
N THR A 224 -1.05 10.16 8.49
CA THR A 224 -2.08 9.99 9.54
C THR A 224 -3.42 9.48 8.98
N PRO A 225 -4.06 10.10 7.97
CA PRO A 225 -5.30 9.53 7.40
C PRO A 225 -5.06 8.17 6.71
N THR A 226 -3.83 7.87 6.25
CA THR A 226 -3.50 6.53 5.75
C THR A 226 -3.64 5.48 6.85
N ILE A 227 -3.00 5.70 8.00
CA ILE A 227 -3.05 4.77 9.14
C ILE A 227 -4.46 4.69 9.73
N LEU A 228 -5.12 5.83 9.92
CA LEU A 228 -6.50 5.86 10.43
C LEU A 228 -7.48 5.17 9.48
N GLY A 229 -7.24 5.16 8.17
CA GLY A 229 -8.07 4.47 7.19
C GLY A 229 -7.95 2.95 7.22
N VAL A 230 -6.83 2.41 7.72
CA VAL A 230 -6.62 0.95 7.83
C VAL A 230 -7.57 0.34 8.86
N ILE A 231 -7.85 1.02 9.97
CA ILE A 231 -8.70 0.53 11.05
C ILE A 231 -10.14 0.21 10.56
N PRO A 232 -10.90 1.16 9.97
CA PRO A 232 -12.25 0.87 9.49
C PRO A 232 -12.24 -0.09 8.31
N TYR A 233 -11.21 -0.05 7.46
CA TYR A 233 -11.06 -1.02 6.37
C TYR A 233 -10.96 -2.45 6.92
N ALA A 234 -9.96 -2.71 7.76
CA ALA A 234 -9.72 -4.04 8.31
C ALA A 234 -10.89 -4.51 9.17
N GLY A 235 -11.37 -3.66 10.10
CA GLY A 235 -12.46 -4.01 11.01
C GLY A 235 -13.74 -4.43 10.27
N LEU A 236 -14.19 -3.62 9.30
CA LEU A 236 -15.42 -3.93 8.57
C LEU A 236 -15.25 -5.04 7.53
N SER A 237 -14.07 -5.17 6.92
CA SER A 237 -13.78 -6.30 6.05
C SER A 237 -13.79 -7.62 6.83
N PHE A 238 -13.11 -7.70 7.97
CA PHE A 238 -13.13 -8.91 8.81
C PHE A 238 -14.52 -9.19 9.36
N PHE A 239 -15.20 -8.18 9.90
CA PHE A 239 -16.57 -8.33 10.39
C PHE A 239 -17.48 -8.90 9.31
N THR A 240 -17.49 -8.29 8.12
CA THR A 240 -18.33 -8.73 7.01
C THR A 240 -17.97 -10.14 6.55
N TYR A 241 -16.67 -10.45 6.43
CA TYR A 241 -16.21 -11.77 6.01
C TYR A 241 -16.64 -12.87 6.99
N GLU A 242 -16.44 -12.66 8.29
CA GLU A 242 -16.84 -13.60 9.34
C GLU A 242 -18.37 -13.74 9.43
N THR A 243 -19.12 -12.63 9.34
CA THR A 243 -20.59 -12.67 9.32
C THR A 243 -21.11 -13.46 8.13
N LEU A 244 -20.59 -13.23 6.91
CA LEU A 244 -21.00 -13.97 5.72
C LEU A 244 -20.70 -15.46 5.83
N LYS A 245 -19.54 -15.84 6.38
CA LYS A 245 -19.21 -17.25 6.65
C LYS A 245 -20.18 -17.87 7.66
N LYS A 246 -20.52 -17.16 8.74
CA LYS A 246 -21.45 -17.63 9.77
C LYS A 246 -22.85 -17.86 9.20
N VAL A 247 -23.38 -16.86 8.47
CA VAL A 247 -24.70 -16.96 7.82
C VAL A 247 -24.73 -18.10 6.80
N HIS A 248 -23.66 -18.26 6.01
CA HIS A 248 -23.56 -19.37 5.06
C HIS A 248 -23.55 -20.74 5.76
N ALA A 249 -22.82 -20.87 6.87
CA ALA A 249 -22.77 -22.12 7.64
C ALA A 249 -24.14 -22.47 8.24
N GLU A 250 -24.88 -21.47 8.72
CA GLU A 250 -26.25 -21.63 9.24
C GLU A 250 -27.25 -22.05 8.16
N HIS A 251 -27.16 -21.51 6.94
CA HIS A 251 -28.11 -21.81 5.86
C HIS A 251 -27.77 -23.08 5.07
N SER A 252 -26.48 -23.36 4.88
CA SER A 252 -26.03 -24.46 4.01
C SER A 252 -25.71 -25.75 4.78
N GLY A 253 -25.68 -25.69 6.12
CA GLY A 253 -25.24 -26.79 6.99
C GLY A 253 -23.77 -27.19 6.83
N LYS A 254 -23.00 -26.45 6.01
CA LYS A 254 -21.57 -26.71 5.74
C LYS A 254 -20.73 -25.81 6.63
N ALA A 255 -19.88 -26.43 7.46
CA ALA A 255 -18.98 -25.69 8.36
C ALA A 255 -17.95 -24.82 7.62
N GLN A 256 -17.68 -25.10 6.34
CA GLN A 256 -16.70 -24.36 5.54
C GLN A 256 -17.26 -24.05 4.13
N PRO A 257 -17.27 -22.78 3.72
CA PRO A 257 -17.63 -22.40 2.35
C PRO A 257 -16.57 -22.88 1.36
N SER A 258 -17.01 -23.20 0.16
CA SER A 258 -16.17 -23.56 -0.97
C SER A 258 -15.24 -22.40 -1.38
N PRO A 259 -14.12 -22.66 -2.09
CA PRO A 259 -13.21 -21.62 -2.57
C PRO A 259 -13.88 -20.44 -3.31
N PRO A 260 -14.83 -20.63 -4.24
CA PRO A 260 -15.50 -19.51 -4.91
C PRO A 260 -16.40 -18.71 -3.97
N GLU A 261 -17.06 -19.35 -3.00
CA GLU A 261 -17.87 -18.66 -1.99
C GLU A 261 -16.99 -17.81 -1.07
N ARG A 262 -15.83 -18.34 -0.65
CA ARG A 262 -14.83 -17.56 0.12
C ARG A 262 -14.34 -16.35 -0.67
N LEU A 263 -14.12 -16.50 -1.97
CA LEU A 263 -13.72 -15.40 -2.83
C LEU A 263 -14.82 -14.33 -2.91
N LEU A 264 -16.08 -14.75 -3.06
CA LEU A 264 -17.23 -13.84 -3.07
C LEU A 264 -17.38 -13.10 -1.73
N PHE A 265 -17.27 -13.79 -0.61
CA PHE A 265 -17.33 -13.17 0.72
C PHE A 265 -16.18 -12.19 0.93
N GLY A 266 -14.97 -12.54 0.47
CA GLY A 266 -13.81 -11.66 0.48
C GLY A 266 -14.01 -10.41 -0.39
N ALA A 267 -14.62 -10.56 -1.57
CA ALA A 267 -14.95 -9.43 -2.44
C ALA A 267 -15.98 -8.49 -1.77
N CYS A 268 -17.07 -9.02 -1.23
CA CYS A 268 -18.07 -8.23 -0.50
C CYS A 268 -17.46 -7.51 0.72
N ALA A 269 -16.66 -8.22 1.51
CA ALA A 269 -15.92 -7.66 2.63
C ALA A 269 -14.96 -6.54 2.21
N GLY A 270 -14.24 -6.72 1.10
CA GLY A 270 -13.35 -5.70 0.53
C GLY A 270 -14.11 -4.46 0.06
N LEU A 271 -15.27 -4.63 -0.60
CA LEU A 271 -16.11 -3.52 -1.06
C LEU A 271 -16.65 -2.69 0.12
N ILE A 272 -17.15 -3.35 1.16
CA ILE A 272 -17.69 -2.68 2.36
C ILE A 272 -16.56 -1.98 3.13
N GLY A 273 -15.46 -2.67 3.42
CA GLY A 273 -14.31 -2.09 4.12
C GLY A 273 -13.69 -0.91 3.35
N GLN A 274 -13.58 -1.02 2.03
CA GLN A 274 -13.10 0.07 1.19
C GLN A 274 -14.06 1.26 1.21
N SER A 275 -15.37 1.03 1.20
CA SER A 275 -16.36 2.11 1.23
C SER A 275 -16.30 2.88 2.55
N ALA A 276 -16.11 2.18 3.66
CA ALA A 276 -16.01 2.81 4.98
C ALA A 276 -14.71 3.62 5.18
N SER A 277 -13.60 3.15 4.62
CA SER A 277 -12.30 3.86 4.68
C SER A 277 -12.14 4.94 3.61
N TYR A 278 -13.02 4.98 2.62
CA TYR A 278 -12.88 5.85 1.45
C TYR A 278 -12.82 7.37 1.75
N PRO A 279 -13.57 7.92 2.73
CA PRO A 279 -13.43 9.33 3.10
C PRO A 279 -12.00 9.71 3.50
N LEU A 280 -11.31 8.84 4.25
CA LEU A 280 -9.92 9.04 4.65
C LEU A 280 -8.96 8.87 3.47
N ASP A 281 -9.28 8.02 2.51
CA ASP A 281 -8.53 7.92 1.25
C ASP A 281 -8.60 9.22 0.44
N VAL A 282 -9.77 9.87 0.36
CA VAL A 282 -9.91 11.17 -0.33
C VAL A 282 -9.13 12.26 0.40
N VAL A 283 -9.29 12.37 1.73
CA VAL A 283 -8.54 13.34 2.55
C VAL A 283 -7.04 13.14 2.41
N ARG A 284 -6.56 11.89 2.44
CA ARG A 284 -5.16 11.54 2.18
C ARG A 284 -4.68 12.14 0.86
N ARG A 285 -5.41 11.95 -0.24
CA ARG A 285 -4.99 12.44 -1.58
C ARG A 285 -4.98 13.97 -1.67
N ARG A 286 -5.93 14.65 -1.04
CA ARG A 286 -5.94 16.12 -0.97
C ARG A 286 -4.77 16.66 -0.18
N MET A 287 -4.51 16.10 1.00
CA MET A 287 -3.34 16.47 1.81
C MET A 287 -2.02 16.21 1.08
N GLN A 288 -1.94 15.11 0.32
CA GLN A 288 -0.76 14.79 -0.49
C GLN A 288 -0.53 15.76 -1.64
N THR A 289 -1.56 16.42 -2.18
CA THR A 289 -1.45 17.28 -3.38
C THR A 289 -1.67 18.77 -3.09
N ALA A 290 -1.93 19.11 -1.83
CA ALA A 290 -2.24 20.45 -1.34
C ALA A 290 -1.27 21.54 -1.85
N GLY A 291 0.04 21.32 -1.73
CA GLY A 291 1.06 22.30 -2.13
C GLY A 291 1.13 22.58 -3.64
N VAL A 292 0.62 21.69 -4.49
CA VAL A 292 0.56 21.90 -5.95
C VAL A 292 -0.75 22.58 -6.34
N LEU A 293 -1.83 22.29 -5.62
CA LEU A 293 -3.15 22.83 -5.90
C LEU A 293 -3.39 24.19 -5.21
N GLY A 294 -2.42 24.70 -4.45
CA GLY A 294 -2.52 25.97 -3.73
C GLY A 294 -3.42 25.93 -2.50
N HIS A 295 -3.78 24.74 -2.02
CA HIS A 295 -4.57 24.56 -0.79
C HIS A 295 -3.67 24.32 0.42
N SER A 296 -4.05 24.85 1.58
CA SER A 296 -3.36 24.60 2.85
C SER A 296 -4.27 23.81 3.79
N TYR A 297 -4.05 22.50 3.85
CA TYR A 297 -4.78 21.59 4.74
C TYR A 297 -3.97 21.34 6.01
N SER A 298 -4.45 21.85 7.15
CA SER A 298 -3.76 21.75 8.44
C SER A 298 -4.19 20.53 9.26
N SER A 299 -5.45 20.11 9.15
CA SER A 299 -5.99 18.96 9.88
C SER A 299 -6.93 18.12 9.03
N ILE A 300 -7.07 16.84 9.40
CA ILE A 300 -7.96 15.88 8.71
C ILE A 300 -9.42 16.35 8.78
N LEU A 301 -9.86 16.81 9.96
CA LEU A 301 -11.24 17.26 10.19
C LEU A 301 -11.57 18.52 9.40
N LEU A 302 -10.67 19.50 9.37
CA LEU A 302 -10.85 20.71 8.57
C LEU A 302 -10.89 20.37 7.08
N THR A 303 -9.96 19.52 6.61
CA THR A 303 -9.96 19.06 5.21
C THR A 303 -11.28 18.36 4.86
N MET A 304 -11.78 17.50 5.74
CA MET A 304 -13.05 16.81 5.53
C MET A 304 -14.23 17.78 5.51
N GLN A 305 -14.25 18.76 6.42
CA GLN A 305 -15.27 19.80 6.48
C GLN A 305 -15.27 20.68 5.23
N ASP A 306 -14.09 21.08 4.74
CA ASP A 306 -13.93 21.88 3.53
C ASP A 306 -14.46 21.12 2.31
N ILE A 307 -14.11 19.83 2.17
CA ILE A 307 -14.65 18.98 1.09
C ILE A 307 -16.18 18.90 1.17
N VAL A 308 -16.74 18.70 2.37
CA VAL A 308 -18.19 18.58 2.55
C VAL A 308 -18.90 19.91 2.24
N ARG A 309 -18.29 21.04 2.59
CA ARG A 309 -18.84 22.38 2.31
C ARG A 309 -18.79 22.73 0.83
N GLU A 310 -17.67 22.46 0.15
CA GLU A 310 -17.47 22.85 -1.25
C GLU A 310 -18.12 21.88 -2.25
N GLU A 311 -18.08 20.58 -1.96
CA GLU A 311 -18.44 19.53 -2.92
C GLU A 311 -19.61 18.64 -2.46
N GLY A 312 -19.96 18.70 -1.18
CA GLY A 312 -20.98 17.87 -0.54
C GLY A 312 -20.44 16.53 -0.03
N LEU A 313 -21.20 15.93 0.89
CA LEU A 313 -20.81 14.69 1.60
C LEU A 313 -20.51 13.53 0.65
N VAL A 314 -21.52 13.11 -0.13
CA VAL A 314 -21.39 11.94 -1.02
C VAL A 314 -20.50 12.26 -2.23
N ARG A 315 -20.69 13.43 -2.83
CA ARG A 315 -20.03 13.80 -4.09
C ARG A 315 -18.55 14.17 -3.91
N GLY A 316 -18.16 14.66 -2.74
CA GLY A 316 -16.78 14.93 -2.37
C GLY A 316 -16.08 13.70 -1.79
N LEU A 317 -16.56 13.18 -0.64
CA LEU A 317 -15.85 12.14 0.11
C LEU A 317 -15.86 10.76 -0.55
N TYR A 318 -16.82 10.47 -1.44
CA TYR A 318 -16.91 9.20 -2.16
C TYR A 318 -16.52 9.30 -3.63
N LYS A 319 -15.86 10.40 -4.01
CA LYS A 319 -15.46 10.67 -5.40
C LYS A 319 -14.48 9.62 -5.93
N GLY A 320 -14.88 8.92 -6.99
CA GLY A 320 -14.06 7.89 -7.65
C GLY A 320 -14.06 6.52 -6.97
N LEU A 321 -14.95 6.27 -5.98
CA LEU A 321 -15.05 4.97 -5.31
C LEU A 321 -15.33 3.82 -6.29
N SER A 322 -16.22 4.05 -7.27
CA SER A 322 -16.53 3.05 -8.30
C SER A 322 -15.31 2.68 -9.16
N MET A 323 -14.38 3.60 -9.38
CA MET A 323 -13.11 3.30 -10.07
C MET A 323 -12.27 2.28 -9.28
N ASN A 324 -12.37 2.32 -7.95
CA ASN A 324 -11.70 1.37 -7.07
C ASN A 324 -12.34 -0.03 -7.16
N TRP A 325 -13.67 -0.08 -7.27
CA TRP A 325 -14.41 -1.33 -7.46
C TRP A 325 -14.14 -1.98 -8.81
N VAL A 326 -14.00 -1.19 -9.89
CA VAL A 326 -13.72 -1.70 -11.24
C VAL A 326 -12.27 -2.17 -11.36
N LYS A 327 -11.29 -1.38 -10.89
CA LYS A 327 -9.87 -1.70 -11.09
C LYS A 327 -9.41 -2.93 -10.27
N GLY A 328 -10.07 -3.22 -9.15
CA GLY A 328 -9.68 -4.30 -8.24
C GLY A 328 -9.73 -5.68 -8.92
N PRO A 329 -10.89 -6.11 -9.43
CA PRO A 329 -11.02 -7.35 -10.19
C PRO A 329 -10.10 -7.43 -11.41
N ILE A 330 -9.92 -6.32 -12.14
CA ILE A 330 -9.01 -6.26 -13.29
C ILE A 330 -7.57 -6.56 -12.87
N ALA A 331 -7.08 -5.89 -11.81
CA ALA A 331 -5.74 -6.12 -11.30
C ALA A 331 -5.54 -7.57 -10.81
N VAL A 332 -6.53 -8.13 -10.11
CA VAL A 332 -6.48 -9.51 -9.61
C VAL A 332 -6.45 -10.51 -10.77
N GLY A 333 -7.33 -10.35 -11.77
CA GLY A 333 -7.36 -11.21 -12.95
C GLY A 333 -6.03 -11.20 -13.70
N ILE A 334 -5.49 -10.01 -13.99
CA ILE A 334 -4.19 -9.87 -14.67
C ILE A 334 -3.07 -10.48 -13.83
N SER A 335 -3.08 -10.31 -12.51
CA SER A 335 -2.08 -10.90 -11.62
C SER A 335 -2.09 -12.42 -11.68
N PHE A 336 -3.26 -13.06 -11.58
CA PHE A 336 -3.35 -14.52 -11.65
C PHE A 336 -2.91 -15.06 -13.02
N THR A 337 -3.42 -14.48 -14.10
CA THR A 337 -3.02 -14.89 -15.45
C THR A 337 -1.52 -14.72 -15.67
N THR A 338 -0.94 -13.59 -15.23
CA THR A 338 0.51 -13.37 -15.36
C THR A 338 1.31 -14.34 -14.51
N PHE A 339 0.86 -14.64 -13.29
CA PHE A 339 1.52 -15.61 -12.42
C PHE A 339 1.57 -17.00 -13.07
N ASP A 340 0.44 -17.48 -13.59
CA ASP A 340 0.34 -18.80 -14.23
C ASP A 340 1.18 -18.88 -15.50
N LEU A 341 1.11 -17.86 -16.36
CA LEU A 341 1.94 -17.79 -17.57
C LEU A 341 3.44 -17.77 -17.25
N THR A 342 3.83 -17.02 -16.22
CA THR A 342 5.24 -16.93 -15.79
C THR A 342 5.72 -18.27 -15.22
N GLN A 343 4.90 -18.95 -14.42
CA GLN A 343 5.19 -20.29 -13.93
C GLN A 343 5.37 -21.31 -15.06
N ILE A 344 4.48 -21.29 -16.05
CA ILE A 344 4.57 -22.17 -17.24
C ILE A 344 5.87 -21.86 -18.00
N LEU A 345 6.19 -20.59 -18.21
CA LEU A 345 7.40 -20.17 -18.92
C LEU A 345 8.68 -20.60 -18.17
N LEU A 346 8.76 -20.35 -16.86
CA LEU A 346 9.91 -20.73 -16.04
C LEU A 346 10.11 -22.25 -16.04
N ARG A 347 9.04 -23.03 -15.89
CA ARG A 347 9.11 -24.50 -15.97
C ARG A 347 9.57 -25.00 -17.34
N LYS A 348 9.17 -24.33 -18.42
CA LYS A 348 9.64 -24.65 -19.78
C LYS A 348 11.12 -24.33 -19.97
N LEU A 349 11.57 -23.17 -19.50
CA LEU A 349 12.98 -22.76 -19.58
C LEU A 349 13.88 -23.70 -18.78
N GLN A 350 13.44 -24.15 -17.60
CA GLN A 350 14.17 -25.09 -16.75
C GLN A 350 14.28 -26.50 -17.33
N ARG A 351 13.30 -26.93 -18.12
CA ARG A 351 13.33 -28.24 -18.78
C ARG A 351 14.27 -28.28 -20.00
N GLY A 352 14.70 -27.13 -20.52
CA GLY A 352 15.56 -27.02 -21.70
C GLY A 352 14.97 -27.66 -22.98
N PRO A 353 15.57 -27.43 -24.16
CA PRO A 353 15.16 -28.12 -25.41
C PRO A 353 15.49 -29.63 -25.45
N GLY A 354 15.98 -30.23 -24.36
CA GLY A 354 16.71 -31.50 -24.36
C GLY A 354 15.94 -32.78 -24.01
N LEU A 355 14.64 -32.72 -23.66
CA LEU A 355 13.83 -33.92 -23.38
C LEU A 355 12.52 -33.93 -24.19
N GLN A 356 12.66 -33.94 -25.51
CA GLN A 356 11.62 -34.42 -26.44
C GLN A 356 12.14 -35.60 -27.26
N ARG A 357 12.75 -36.59 -26.60
CA ARG A 357 12.98 -37.91 -27.19
C ARG A 357 12.30 -38.97 -26.35
#